data_AF-A0A556U518-F1
#
_entry.id   AF-A0A556U518-F1
#
_cell.length_a   1.000
_cell.length_b   1.000
_cell.length_c   1.000
_cell.angle_alpha   90.00
_cell.angle_beta   90.00
_cell.angle_gamma   90.00
#
_symmetry.space_group_name_H-M   'P 1'
#
loop_
_entity.id
_entity.type
_entity.pdbx_description
1 polymer ?
#
loop_
_entity_poly.entity_id
_entity_poly.type
_entity_poly.pdbx_seq_one_letter_code
_entity_poly.pdbx_strand_id
1 'polypeptide(L)'
;MLSPLHLLGKLSKHHLPIKAEKDEEEERRKRRREKNKVAAARCRNKKKERTEYLQRESERLEMMNSELKAQIEELKHERQQLILMLNRHRPTCIVRTDSVKTPDSEANPLLEQLEAK
;
A
#
# COMPACT_ATOMS: atom_id res chain seq x y z
N MET A 1 39.66 -68.86 -24.48
CA MET A 1 38.88 -67.78 -25.11
C MET A 1 39.42 -66.45 -24.59
N LEU A 2 40.25 -65.77 -25.38
CA LEU A 2 40.87 -64.50 -24.98
C LEU A 2 39.79 -63.40 -24.82
N SER A 3 39.92 -62.58 -23.77
CA SER A 3 39.14 -61.36 -23.59
C SER A 3 39.96 -60.29 -22.85
N PRO A 4 39.72 -59.01 -23.15
CA PRO A 4 40.72 -58.18 -23.83
C PRO A 4 41.53 -57.24 -22.94
N LEU A 5 42.72 -56.90 -23.43
CA LEU A 5 43.67 -55.98 -22.83
C LEU A 5 43.15 -54.53 -22.71
N HIS A 6 43.76 -53.82 -21.75
CA HIS A 6 44.03 -52.37 -21.72
C HIS A 6 42.87 -51.41 -21.42
N LEU A 7 42.59 -51.21 -20.12
CA LEU A 7 41.94 -50.00 -19.59
C LEU A 7 42.98 -48.90 -19.24
N LEU A 8 44.07 -48.80 -19.99
CA LEU A 8 45.03 -47.70 -19.88
C LEU A 8 45.11 -47.02 -21.24
N GLY A 9 44.16 -46.10 -21.46
CA GLY A 9 44.01 -45.43 -22.74
C GLY A 9 43.37 -44.06 -22.58
N LYS A 10 44.22 -43.08 -22.25
CA LYS A 10 44.03 -41.64 -22.52
C LYS A 10 43.26 -40.85 -21.45
N LEU A 11 43.95 -40.55 -20.36
CA LEU A 11 43.99 -39.19 -19.81
C LEU A 11 44.64 -38.25 -20.85
N SER A 12 44.05 -38.08 -22.03
CA SER A 12 44.43 -37.00 -22.93
C SER A 12 43.71 -35.75 -22.43
N LYS A 13 44.40 -35.05 -21.54
CA LYS A 13 44.23 -33.63 -21.27
C LYS A 13 43.99 -32.92 -22.61
N HIS A 14 42.74 -32.64 -22.95
CA HIS A 14 42.46 -31.47 -23.77
C HIS A 14 42.70 -30.27 -22.86
N HIS A 15 43.97 -29.95 -22.70
CA HIS A 15 44.42 -28.66 -22.22
C HIS A 15 44.06 -27.67 -23.33
N LEU A 16 42.76 -27.36 -23.43
CA LEU A 16 42.25 -26.19 -24.12
C LEU A 16 43.09 -24.99 -23.66
N PRO A 17 43.33 -23.99 -24.52
CA PRO A 17 44.23 -22.91 -24.19
C PRO A 17 43.69 -22.19 -22.94
N ILE A 18 44.26 -22.52 -21.77
CA ILE A 18 43.79 -22.11 -20.43
C ILE A 18 43.59 -20.59 -20.34
N LYS A 19 44.28 -19.79 -21.17
CA LYS A 19 44.08 -18.35 -21.28
C LYS A 19 42.74 -17.97 -21.92
N ALA A 20 42.37 -18.57 -23.06
CA ALA A 20 41.11 -18.24 -23.73
C ALA A 20 39.89 -18.60 -22.88
N GLU A 21 39.93 -19.76 -22.20
CA GLU A 21 38.88 -20.15 -21.25
C GLU A 21 38.78 -19.19 -20.05
N LYS A 22 39.92 -18.73 -19.53
CA LYS A 22 39.97 -17.72 -18.44
C LYS A 22 39.41 -16.37 -18.88
N ASP A 23 39.76 -15.92 -20.08
CA ASP A 23 39.29 -14.65 -20.64
C ASP A 23 37.77 -14.69 -20.90
N GLU A 24 37.25 -15.81 -21.42
CA GLU A 24 35.81 -16.04 -21.59
C GLU A 24 35.07 -16.14 -20.24
N GLU A 25 35.68 -16.75 -19.23
CA GLU A 25 35.13 -16.83 -17.88
C GLU A 25 35.05 -15.44 -17.23
N GLU A 26 36.07 -14.61 -17.43
CA GLU A 26 36.11 -13.23 -16.94
C GLU A 26 35.01 -12.36 -17.58
N GLU A 27 34.83 -12.45 -18.89
CA GLU A 27 33.75 -11.76 -19.60
C GLU A 27 32.37 -12.26 -19.16
N ARG A 28 32.20 -13.57 -18.94
CA ARG A 28 30.97 -14.14 -18.37
C ARG A 28 30.69 -13.60 -16.97
N ARG A 29 31.72 -13.48 -16.12
CA ARG A 29 31.62 -12.93 -14.76
C ARG A 29 31.27 -11.43 -14.81
N LYS A 30 31.85 -10.67 -15.74
CA LYS A 30 31.53 -9.25 -15.98
C LYS A 30 30.07 -9.06 -16.39
N ARG A 31 29.57 -9.86 -17.35
CA ARG A 31 28.15 -9.84 -17.77
C ARG A 31 27.20 -10.17 -16.61
N ARG A 32 27.55 -11.14 -15.75
CA ARG A 32 26.76 -11.47 -14.56
C ARG A 32 26.72 -10.31 -13.55
N ARG A 33 27.85 -9.65 -13.29
CA ARG A 33 27.92 -8.47 -12.42
C ARG A 33 27.09 -7.32 -12.96
N GLU A 34 27.16 -7.04 -14.25
CA GLU A 34 26.36 -5.96 -14.85
C GLU A 34 24.85 -6.26 -14.76
N LYS A 35 24.43 -7.50 -15.02
CA LYS A 35 23.04 -7.93 -14.80
C LYS A 35 22.61 -7.79 -13.35
N ASN A 36 23.44 -8.19 -12.40
CA ASN A 36 23.14 -8.06 -10.97
C ASN A 36 23.08 -6.60 -10.53
N LYS A 37 23.96 -5.74 -11.05
CA LYS A 37 23.96 -4.30 -10.81
C LYS A 37 22.63 -3.67 -11.24
N VAL A 38 22.16 -3.99 -12.45
CA VAL A 38 20.86 -3.51 -12.95
C VAL A 38 19.71 -4.09 -12.11
N ALA A 39 19.75 -5.37 -11.75
CA ALA A 39 18.72 -5.98 -10.91
C ALA A 39 18.64 -5.36 -9.51
N ALA A 40 19.79 -5.09 -8.88
CA ALA A 40 19.87 -4.42 -7.59
C ALA A 40 19.34 -2.98 -7.66
N ALA A 41 19.69 -2.23 -8.72
CA ALA A 41 19.13 -0.90 -8.96
C ALA A 41 17.61 -0.93 -9.13
N ARG A 42 17.09 -1.86 -9.94
CA ARG A 42 15.64 -2.06 -10.10
C ARG A 42 14.94 -2.43 -8.80
N CYS A 43 15.54 -3.30 -7.98
CA CYS A 43 14.99 -3.68 -6.68
C CYS A 43 14.91 -2.46 -5.73
N ARG A 44 16.00 -1.68 -5.65
CA ARG A 44 16.04 -0.44 -4.86
C ARG A 44 15.01 0.58 -5.33
N ASN A 45 14.92 0.81 -6.65
CA ASN A 45 13.94 1.74 -7.22
C ASN A 45 12.51 1.29 -6.95
N LYS A 46 12.19 0.01 -7.18
CA LYS A 46 10.86 -0.54 -6.90
C LYS A 46 10.47 -0.40 -5.42
N LYS A 47 11.43 -0.60 -4.50
CA LYS A 47 11.19 -0.38 -3.06
C LYS A 47 10.95 1.09 -2.75
N LYS A 48 11.72 1.99 -3.35
CA LYS A 48 11.57 3.45 -3.21
C LYS A 48 10.21 3.91 -3.72
N GLU A 49 9.86 3.57 -4.97
CA GLU A 49 8.57 3.90 -5.60
C GLU A 49 7.39 3.38 -4.77
N ARG A 50 7.46 2.14 -4.27
CA ARG A 50 6.41 1.58 -3.40
C ARG A 50 6.25 2.38 -2.11
N THR A 51 7.36 2.81 -1.51
CA THR A 51 7.33 3.59 -0.26
C THR A 51 6.76 4.99 -0.52
N GLU A 52 7.20 5.64 -1.59
CA GLU A 52 6.69 6.96 -2.01
C GLU A 52 5.21 6.93 -2.41
N TYR A 53 4.75 5.84 -3.01
CA TYR A 53 3.33 5.65 -3.30
C TYR A 53 2.51 5.53 -2.02
N LEU A 54 2.93 4.67 -1.09
CA LEU A 54 2.22 4.48 0.18
C LEU A 54 2.19 5.77 1.01
N GLN A 55 3.30 6.52 1.03
CA GLN A 55 3.36 7.80 1.74
C GLN A 55 2.36 8.81 1.16
N ARG A 56 2.35 9.01 -0.16
CA ARG A 56 1.40 9.91 -0.83
C ARG A 56 -0.05 9.48 -0.63
N GLU A 57 -0.31 8.17 -0.64
CA GLU A 57 -1.65 7.66 -0.40
C GLU A 57 -2.09 7.88 1.05
N SER A 58 -1.19 7.73 2.04
CA SER A 58 -1.46 8.07 3.44
C SER A 58 -1.84 9.54 3.59
N GLU A 59 -1.01 10.44 3.06
CA GLU A 59 -1.24 11.89 3.11
C GLU A 59 -2.58 12.27 2.46
N ARG A 60 -2.89 11.66 1.30
CA ARG A 60 -4.16 11.88 0.60
C ARG A 60 -5.35 11.44 1.44
N LEU A 61 -5.27 10.26 2.07
CA LEU A 61 -6.33 9.73 2.91
C LEU A 61 -6.52 10.56 4.19
N GLU A 62 -5.43 11.02 4.80
CA GLU A 62 -5.47 11.91 5.97
C GLU A 62 -6.15 13.24 5.64
N MET A 63 -5.80 13.84 4.50
CA MET A 63 -6.44 15.06 4.01
C MET A 63 -7.94 14.86 3.81
N MET A 64 -8.36 13.82 3.07
CA MET A 64 -9.78 13.53 2.88
C MET A 64 -10.51 13.23 4.19
N ASN A 65 -9.87 12.54 5.13
CA ASN A 65 -10.46 12.26 6.44
C ASN A 65 -10.73 13.55 7.21
N SER A 66 -9.76 14.49 7.19
CA SER A 66 -9.91 15.79 7.84
C SER A 66 -11.03 16.62 7.21
N GLU A 67 -11.14 16.60 5.87
CA GLU A 67 -12.18 17.31 5.14
C GLU A 67 -13.58 16.74 5.45
N LEU A 68 -13.73 15.41 5.41
CA LEU A 68 -15.00 14.75 5.74
C LEU A 68 -15.41 15.00 7.19
N LYS A 69 -14.46 15.00 8.14
CA LYS A 69 -14.74 15.36 9.54
C LYS A 69 -15.21 16.81 9.66
N ALA A 70 -14.59 17.74 8.95
CA ALA A 70 -15.02 19.14 8.95
C ALA A 70 -16.45 19.29 8.40
N GLN A 71 -16.77 18.62 7.29
CA GLN A 71 -18.13 18.63 6.72
C GLN A 71 -19.17 18.03 7.69
N ILE A 72 -18.82 16.96 8.41
CA ILE A 72 -19.70 16.37 9.43
C ILE A 72 -20.00 17.38 10.54
N GLU A 73 -18.98 18.08 11.05
CA GLU A 73 -19.17 19.06 12.11
C GLU A 73 -19.96 20.28 11.64
N GLU A 74 -19.74 20.76 10.41
CA GLU A 74 -20.54 21.82 9.81
C GLU A 74 -22.02 21.43 9.71
N LEU A 75 -22.31 20.24 9.16
CA LEU A 75 -23.68 19.73 9.05
C LEU A 75 -24.34 19.51 10.41
N LYS A 76 -23.59 19.06 11.42
CA LYS A 76 -24.09 18.95 12.80
C LYS A 76 -24.48 20.32 13.35
N HIS A 77 -23.64 21.34 13.11
CA HIS A 77 -23.92 22.70 13.54
C HIS A 77 -25.17 23.26 12.87
N GLU A 78 -25.29 23.13 11.55
CA GLU A 78 -26.49 23.55 10.81
C GLU A 78 -27.75 22.87 11.32
N ARG A 79 -27.70 21.56 11.57
CA ARG A 79 -28.82 20.81 12.17
C ARG A 79 -29.23 21.40 13.52
N GLN A 80 -28.26 21.67 14.40
CA GLN A 80 -28.54 22.26 15.72
C GLN A 80 -29.19 23.64 15.60
N GLN A 81 -28.70 24.49 14.68
CA GLN A 81 -29.30 25.80 14.43
C GLN A 81 -30.75 25.70 13.94
N LEU A 82 -31.02 24.79 12.99
CA LEU A 82 -32.37 24.55 12.49
C LEU A 82 -33.31 24.04 13.59
N ILE A 83 -32.84 23.12 14.44
CA ILE A 83 -33.60 22.63 15.60
C ILE A 83 -33.92 23.79 16.57
N LEU A 84 -32.93 24.64 16.87
CA LEU A 84 -33.13 25.81 17.73
C LEU A 84 -34.20 26.76 17.16
N MET A 85 -34.12 27.05 15.86
CA MET A 85 -35.11 27.89 15.16
C MET A 85 -36.52 27.30 15.25
N LEU A 86 -36.66 26.00 15.00
CA LEU A 86 -37.94 25.30 15.09
C LEU A 86 -38.49 25.32 16.52
N ASN A 87 -37.66 25.06 17.52
CA ASN A 87 -38.05 25.07 18.93
C ASN A 87 -38.52 26.46 19.38
N ARG A 88 -37.87 27.54 18.91
CA ARG A 88 -38.31 28.92 19.17
C ARG A 88 -39.65 29.25 18.52
N HIS A 89 -39.91 28.74 17.31
CA HIS A 89 -41.17 28.97 16.61
C HIS A 89 -42.34 28.19 17.23
N ARG A 90 -42.09 26.96 17.70
CA ARG A 90 -43.11 26.03 18.20
C ARG A 90 -44.16 26.60 19.17
N PRO A 91 -43.83 27.39 20.21
CA PRO A 91 -44.84 27.96 21.11
C PRO A 91 -45.78 28.98 20.44
N THR A 92 -45.37 29.55 19.31
CA THR A 92 -46.15 30.52 18.52
C THR A 92 -46.85 29.91 17.31
N CYS A 93 -46.61 28.63 17.03
CA CYS A 93 -47.14 27.96 15.85
C CYS A 93 -48.64 27.68 16.01
N ILE A 94 -49.43 28.10 15.02
CA ILE A 94 -50.89 27.91 14.96
C ILE A 94 -51.23 26.45 14.64
N VAL A 95 -50.36 25.76 13.90
CA VAL A 95 -50.47 24.35 13.56
C VAL A 95 -49.77 23.54 14.65
N ARG A 96 -50.40 23.41 15.83
CA ARG A 96 -49.82 22.66 16.96
C ARG A 96 -49.78 21.17 16.64
N THR A 97 -48.61 20.68 16.22
CA THR A 97 -48.31 19.24 16.17
C THR A 97 -47.45 18.89 17.37
N ASP A 98 -48.10 18.28 18.36
CA ASP A 98 -47.49 17.98 19.66
C ASP A 98 -46.48 16.81 19.59
N SER A 99 -46.21 16.28 18.39
CA SER A 99 -45.69 14.91 18.24
C SER A 99 -44.25 14.73 17.76
N VAL A 100 -43.47 15.79 17.51
CA VAL A 100 -42.02 15.62 17.27
C VAL A 100 -41.26 15.98 18.54
N LYS A 101 -41.08 15.03 19.46
CA LYS A 101 -39.96 15.10 20.41
C LYS A 101 -38.71 14.87 19.57
N THR A 102 -37.99 15.92 19.22
CA THR A 102 -36.64 15.76 18.65
C THR A 102 -35.82 15.04 19.70
N PRO A 103 -35.34 13.81 19.47
CA PRO A 103 -34.44 13.19 20.40
C PRO A 103 -33.14 14.01 20.36
N ASP A 104 -32.74 14.56 21.49
CA ASP A 104 -31.42 15.18 21.69
C ASP A 104 -30.28 14.16 21.52
N SER A 105 -30.61 12.87 21.32
CA SER A 105 -29.63 11.79 21.28
C SER A 105 -28.81 11.82 19.99
N GLU A 106 -27.56 12.22 20.12
CA GLU A 106 -26.46 12.05 19.18
C GLU A 106 -26.05 10.58 18.96
N ALA A 107 -26.99 9.64 18.99
CA ALA A 107 -26.68 8.26 18.65
C ALA A 107 -26.50 8.17 17.13
N ASN A 108 -25.28 8.45 16.66
CA ASN A 108 -24.81 7.94 15.37
C ASN A 108 -24.46 6.47 15.60
N PRO A 109 -25.31 5.49 15.19
CA PRO A 109 -25.11 4.08 15.53
C PRO A 109 -23.79 3.52 14.99
N LEU A 110 -23.24 4.18 13.98
CA LEU A 110 -21.97 3.82 13.37
C LEU A 110 -20.75 4.30 14.20
N LEU A 111 -20.91 5.35 15.00
CA LEU A 111 -19.85 5.88 15.86
C LEU A 111 -19.72 5.06 17.15
N GLU A 112 -20.84 4.65 17.76
CA GLU A 112 -20.85 3.73 18.91
C GLU A 112 -20.22 2.36 18.58
N GLN A 113 -20.39 1.87 17.36
CA GLN A 113 -19.76 0.61 16.91
C GLN A 113 -18.24 0.70 16.76
N LEU A 114 -17.69 1.90 16.61
CA LEU A 114 -16.25 2.13 16.48
C LEU A 114 -15.57 2.35 17.84
N GLU A 115 -16.31 2.87 18.83
CA GLU A 115 -15.81 3.06 20.20
C GLU A 115 -15.84 1.76 21.04
N ALA A 116 -16.65 0.77 20.64
CA ALA A 116 -16.79 -0.51 21.32
C ALA A 116 -15.75 -1.59 20.93
N LYS A 117 -14.66 -1.23 20.24
CA LYS A 117 -13.57 -2.14 19.85
C LYS A 117 -12.23 -1.60 20.28
#